data_AF-A0A0K8V8C0-F1
#
_entry.id   AF-A0A0K8V8C0-F1
#
_cell.length_a   1.000
_cell.length_b   1.000
_cell.length_c   1.000
_cell.angle_alpha   90.00
_cell.angle_beta   90.00
_cell.angle_gamma   90.00
#
_symmetry.space_group_name_H-M   'P 1'
#
loop_
_entity.id
_entity.type
_entity.pdbx_description
1 polymer ?
#
loop_
_entity_poly.entity_id
_entity_poly.type
_entity_poly.pdbx_seq_one_letter_code
_entity_poly.pdbx_strand_id
1 'polypeptide(L)'
;MVIMKNGKIIVKHSPETLKEYCTSGFEVLFHCSDSQTITEIRTMGKDMLSSFKEPDWLDSGDIRLQVPYDQGGSSKSLAYLDYLENLQNGGLIANLRVESRNLEQIFADLHEDKENASKGVNTRFNMKKVELKNSTVANIVNSGSLGVLTAVQNLLHKRIVHFSRNYRILLCVIVLPALFELFAMWFVTYRLEDDYDTTISFTRELYPKTMQMFSMELNKTLTNAAYEGLAEQCSAESPCREFRNSSTAFYWILQSMNDYHEKRYGGYSFNDTNAIVWYNNKGYHAMMAWLNDLNTRLLQVEMDDSNFSITSFNEPWKLGAAELSTTSVLRQAGDSSMVFILLIAFSLVVAVSSVFLVNERVKGEKLQQKLCGVNLATYWGVAFAWDFLIMIIAILVCGAIIFAFGLPVFVARQNFSVIFVLALLFAFACIPGVHVFEKCFNDSSVAIVTIFCMNIIIPLFTMANIILLGVIGDSEVWD
;
A
#
# COMPACT_ATOMS: atom_id res chain seq x y z
N MET A 1 29.53 18.33 13.58
CA MET A 1 29.24 17.61 14.84
C MET A 1 28.52 18.54 15.80
N VAL A 2 27.48 18.06 16.48
CA VAL A 2 26.71 18.84 17.44
C VAL A 2 26.95 18.23 18.81
N ILE A 3 27.53 18.99 19.74
CA ILE A 3 27.76 18.52 21.11
C ILE A 3 26.56 18.94 21.94
N MET A 4 25.80 17.93 22.39
CA MET A 4 24.65 18.11 23.27
C MET A 4 25.02 17.69 24.70
N LYS A 5 24.65 18.52 25.67
CA LYS A 5 24.65 18.17 27.09
C LYS A 5 23.27 18.49 27.64
N ASN A 6 22.67 17.53 28.33
CA ASN A 6 21.36 17.68 28.97
C ASN A 6 20.27 18.22 28.02
N GLY A 7 20.22 17.69 26.80
CA GLY A 7 19.20 18.06 25.80
C GLY A 7 19.36 19.45 25.17
N LYS A 8 20.43 20.19 25.48
CA LYS A 8 20.75 21.47 24.85
C LYS A 8 22.00 21.35 23.99
N ILE A 9 21.94 21.95 22.80
CA ILE A 9 23.10 22.09 21.93
C ILE A 9 24.01 23.14 22.57
N ILE A 10 25.18 22.71 23.07
CA ILE A 10 26.17 23.64 23.60
C ILE A 10 26.99 24.22 22.44
N VAL A 11 27.36 23.37 21.47
CA VAL A 11 28.29 23.76 20.41
C VAL A 11 27.97 23.05 19.10
N LYS A 12 28.11 23.77 17.98
CA LYS A 12 28.05 23.24 16.61
C LYS A 12 29.34 23.61 15.89
N HIS A 13 30.17 22.60 15.59
CA HIS A 13 31.40 22.75 14.80
C HIS A 13 31.40 21.76 13.63
N SER A 14 32.23 22.00 12.60
CA SER A 14 32.50 20.97 11.59
C SER A 14 33.35 19.85 12.21
N PRO A 15 33.26 18.60 11.73
CA PRO A 15 34.07 17.50 12.25
C PRO A 15 35.57 17.79 12.18
N GLU A 16 35.99 18.45 11.10
CA GLU A 16 37.38 18.87 10.86
C GLU A 16 37.83 19.94 11.86
N THR A 17 37.01 20.97 12.11
CA THR A 17 37.34 22.00 13.10
C THR A 17 37.37 21.45 14.52
N LEU A 18 36.54 20.46 14.86
CA LEU A 18 36.60 19.82 16.18
C LEU A 18 37.84 18.94 16.32
N LYS A 19 38.19 18.18 15.28
CA LYS A 19 39.41 17.37 15.24
C LYS A 19 40.62 18.27 15.38
N GLU A 20 40.71 19.33 14.58
CA GLU A 20 41.76 20.33 14.68
C GLU A 20 41.77 20.97 16.08
N TYR A 21 40.63 21.35 16.65
CA TYR A 21 40.59 21.96 17.98
C TYR A 21 41.05 21.02 19.13
N CYS A 22 40.70 19.74 19.06
CA CYS A 22 40.99 18.77 20.12
C CYS A 22 42.34 18.04 19.94
N THR A 23 42.88 17.94 18.72
CA THR A 23 44.13 17.22 18.43
C THR A 23 45.22 18.12 17.85
N SER A 24 45.13 19.45 17.99
CA SER A 24 46.13 20.39 17.45
C SER A 24 47.34 20.61 18.34
N GLY A 25 47.59 19.81 19.38
CA GLY A 25 48.77 20.02 20.22
C GLY A 25 49.11 18.88 21.16
N PHE A 26 50.31 18.95 21.72
CA PHE A 26 50.77 18.13 22.84
C PHE A 26 50.13 18.61 24.14
N GLU A 27 49.72 17.67 24.99
CA GLU A 27 49.38 17.97 26.38
C GLU A 27 50.62 17.77 27.24
N VAL A 28 51.01 18.81 27.94
CA VAL A 28 52.17 18.84 28.82
C VAL A 28 51.67 18.94 30.25
N LEU A 29 52.01 17.92 31.03
CA LEU A 29 51.71 17.78 32.45
C LEU A 29 52.99 17.99 33.24
N PHE A 30 52.98 18.87 34.22
CA PHE A 30 54.12 19.04 35.11
C PHE A 30 53.71 19.60 36.47
N HIS A 31 54.52 19.32 37.49
CA HIS A 31 54.31 19.80 38.84
C HIS A 31 55.23 20.99 39.12
N CYS A 32 54.65 22.11 39.57
CA CYS A 32 55.43 23.30 39.92
C CYS A 32 54.83 23.97 41.17
N SER A 33 55.64 24.11 42.22
CA SER A 33 55.24 24.71 43.49
C SER A 33 55.62 26.19 43.62
N ASP A 34 56.49 26.72 42.74
CA ASP A 34 56.98 28.09 42.81
C ASP A 34 56.16 29.05 41.92
N SER A 35 55.60 30.09 42.55
CA SER A 35 54.78 31.09 41.87
C SER A 35 55.58 31.96 40.89
N GLN A 36 56.89 32.15 41.09
CA GLN A 36 57.71 32.96 40.18
C GLN A 36 58.00 32.21 38.88
N THR A 37 58.41 30.95 38.97
CA THR A 37 58.61 30.08 37.81
C THR A 37 57.33 29.92 36.98
N ILE A 38 56.17 29.81 37.65
CA ILE A 38 54.87 29.77 36.98
C ILE A 38 54.61 31.03 36.13
N THR A 39 54.96 32.21 36.65
CA THR A 39 54.80 33.46 35.89
C THR A 39 55.75 33.56 34.71
N GLU A 40 56.98 33.05 34.84
CA GLU A 40 57.97 33.01 33.76
C GLU A 40 57.56 32.05 32.63
N ILE A 41 57.10 30.84 32.99
CA ILE A 41 56.57 29.86 32.02
C ILE A 41 55.38 30.45 31.24
N ARG A 42 54.53 31.23 31.92
CA ARG A 42 53.38 31.92 31.32
C ARG A 42 53.81 33.04 30.36
N THR A 43 54.79 33.86 30.74
CA THR A 43 55.30 34.93 29.87
C THR A 43 55.99 34.36 28.64
N MET A 44 56.80 33.32 28.83
CA MET A 44 57.54 32.68 27.75
C MET A 44 56.61 31.91 26.80
N GLY A 45 55.57 31.26 27.34
CA GLY A 45 54.54 30.59 26.55
C GLY A 45 53.73 31.56 25.69
N LYS A 46 53.42 32.77 26.20
CA LYS A 46 52.73 33.82 25.44
C LYS A 46 53.59 34.42 24.31
N ASP A 47 54.90 34.44 24.48
CA ASP A 47 55.83 35.00 23.48
C ASP A 47 56.18 33.99 22.37
N MET A 48 56.37 32.72 22.74
CA MET A 48 56.84 31.68 21.81
C MET A 48 55.72 30.95 21.07
N LEU A 49 54.54 30.77 21.67
CA LEU A 49 53.46 29.96 21.09
C LEU A 49 52.45 30.81 20.34
N SER A 50 52.06 30.36 19.14
CA SER A 50 51.08 31.04 18.28
C SER A 50 49.65 31.04 18.86
N SER A 51 49.32 30.06 19.71
CA SER A 51 48.03 29.94 20.38
C SER A 51 48.23 29.40 21.81
N PHE A 52 48.56 30.29 22.74
CA PHE A 52 48.68 29.95 24.16
C PHE A 52 47.32 30.00 24.87
N LYS A 53 46.84 28.85 25.38
CA LYS A 53 45.69 28.79 26.29
C LYS A 53 46.18 28.91 27.74
N GLU A 54 45.39 29.55 28.60
CA GLU A 54 45.72 29.59 30.02
C GLU A 54 45.73 28.16 30.60
N PRO A 55 46.74 27.79 31.42
CA PRO A 55 46.84 26.45 31.99
C PRO A 55 45.65 26.14 32.91
N ASP A 56 45.20 24.89 32.90
CA ASP A 56 44.26 24.38 33.90
C ASP A 56 45.04 23.95 35.15
N TRP A 57 44.75 24.60 36.27
CA TRP A 57 45.39 24.37 37.56
C TRP A 57 44.63 23.26 38.29
N LEU A 58 45.26 22.10 38.54
CA LEU A 58 44.66 21.06 39.37
C LEU A 58 44.96 21.33 40.85
N ASP A 59 44.02 20.96 41.73
CA ASP A 59 44.09 21.16 43.19
C ASP A 59 45.33 20.52 43.85
N SER A 60 46.07 19.66 43.12
CA SER A 60 47.29 18.96 43.55
C SER A 60 48.61 19.70 43.26
N GLY A 61 48.59 20.90 42.65
CA GLY A 61 49.82 21.60 42.21
C GLY A 61 50.37 21.10 40.86
N ASP A 62 49.63 20.20 40.21
CA ASP A 62 49.90 19.76 38.84
C ASP A 62 49.27 20.73 37.83
N ILE A 63 50.03 21.07 36.81
CA ILE A 63 49.67 22.05 35.78
C ILE A 63 49.50 21.30 34.47
N ARG A 64 48.35 21.52 33.81
CA ARG A 64 48.07 21.05 32.44
C ARG A 64 48.19 22.19 31.46
N LEU A 65 49.05 22.02 30.47
CA LEU A 65 49.27 22.99 29.39
C LEU A 65 49.10 22.31 28.02
N GLN A 66 48.44 23.00 27.08
CA GLN A 66 48.34 22.55 25.70
C GLN A 66 49.33 23.34 24.82
N VAL A 67 50.29 22.64 24.21
CA VAL A 67 51.28 23.21 23.28
C VAL A 67 50.89 22.83 21.85
N PRO A 68 50.55 23.79 20.97
CA PRO A 68 50.10 23.48 19.61
C PRO A 68 51.19 22.81 18.75
N TYR A 69 50.79 22.03 17.74
CA TYR A 69 51.68 21.56 16.69
C TYR A 69 52.06 22.72 15.77
N ASP A 70 53.35 22.82 15.44
CA ASP A 70 53.84 23.86 14.53
C ASP A 70 53.29 23.64 13.12
N GLN A 71 52.44 24.55 12.64
CA GLN A 71 52.00 24.58 11.25
C GLN A 71 53.03 25.35 10.40
N GLY A 72 53.63 24.69 9.40
CA GLY A 72 54.50 25.34 8.41
C GLY A 72 56.00 25.38 8.73
N GLY A 73 56.55 24.41 9.47
CA GLY A 73 58.00 24.25 9.65
C GLY A 73 58.66 25.25 10.60
N SER A 74 57.86 25.96 11.41
CA SER A 74 58.38 26.69 12.57
C SER A 74 58.86 25.69 13.64
N SER A 75 59.95 25.98 14.36
CA SER A 75 60.47 25.14 15.45
C SER A 75 60.15 25.70 16.84
N LYS A 76 59.16 26.60 16.92
CA LYS A 76 58.87 27.37 18.15
C LYS A 76 58.26 26.51 19.24
N SER A 77 57.40 25.55 18.89
CA SER A 77 56.77 24.67 19.87
C SER A 77 57.77 23.63 20.41
N LEU A 78 58.71 23.17 19.57
CA LEU A 78 59.85 22.34 19.99
C LEU A 78 60.82 23.10 20.90
N ALA A 79 61.18 24.33 20.54
CA ALA A 79 62.04 25.17 21.38
C ALA A 79 61.43 25.47 22.77
N TYR A 80 60.10 25.56 22.84
CA TYR A 80 59.40 25.71 24.11
C TYR A 80 59.39 24.42 24.95
N LEU A 81 59.32 23.24 24.32
CA LEU A 81 59.47 21.96 25.01
C LEU A 81 60.90 21.75 25.54
N ASP A 82 61.92 22.10 24.74
CA ASP A 82 63.33 22.08 25.18
C ASP A 82 63.57 23.04 26.37
N TYR A 83 62.88 24.19 26.38
CA TYR A 83 62.90 25.11 27.52
C TYR A 83 62.31 24.48 28.79
N LEU A 84 61.17 23.78 28.68
CA LEU A 84 60.57 23.08 29.82
C LEU A 84 61.44 21.92 30.32
N GLU A 85 62.11 21.20 29.42
CA GLU A 85 63.08 20.14 29.78
C GLU A 85 64.30 20.72 30.51
N ASN A 86 64.80 21.88 30.07
CA ASN A 86 65.89 22.58 30.77
C ASN A 86 65.49 23.04 32.18
N LEU A 87 64.24 23.48 32.38
CA LEU A 87 63.70 23.82 33.70
C LEU A 87 63.56 22.60 34.62
N GLN A 88 63.23 21.43 34.05
CA GLN A 88 63.23 20.17 34.79
C GLN A 88 64.65 19.76 35.21
N ASN A 89 65.62 19.86 34.29
CA ASN A 89 67.03 19.59 34.59
C ASN A 89 67.60 20.56 35.65
N GLY A 90 67.07 21.78 35.70
CA GLY A 90 67.34 22.78 36.73
C GLY A 90 66.63 22.55 38.08
N GLY A 91 65.78 21.52 38.20
CA GLY A 91 65.06 21.17 39.43
C GLY A 91 63.88 22.09 39.79
N LEU A 92 63.48 23.00 38.89
CA LEU A 92 62.39 23.95 39.10
C LEU A 92 61.01 23.37 38.77
N ILE A 93 60.97 22.29 37.98
CA ILE A 93 59.77 21.57 37.58
C ILE A 93 59.97 20.08 37.85
N ALA A 94 58.96 19.40 38.40
CA ALA A 94 58.97 17.96 38.61
C ALA A 94 57.93 17.25 37.71
N ASN A 95 58.20 15.99 37.36
CA ASN A 95 57.28 15.11 36.64
C ASN A 95 56.75 15.68 35.30
N LEU A 96 57.61 16.25 34.46
CA LEU A 96 57.24 16.63 33.10
C LEU A 96 56.83 15.40 32.29
N ARG A 97 55.61 15.39 31.77
CA ARG A 97 55.09 14.39 30.83
C ARG A 97 54.51 15.09 29.63
N VAL A 98 54.88 14.63 28.44
CA VAL A 98 54.36 15.11 27.17
C VAL A 98 53.55 13.97 26.55
N GLU A 99 52.25 14.18 26.40
CA GLU A 99 51.33 13.20 25.81
C GLU A 99 50.74 13.75 24.51
N SER A 100 50.74 12.94 23.45
CA SER A 100 49.96 13.20 22.25
C SER A 100 48.61 12.49 22.39
N ARG A 101 47.53 13.24 22.63
CA ARG A 101 46.20 12.65 22.76
C ARG A 101 45.52 12.49 21.41
N ASN A 102 45.03 11.28 21.17
CA ASN A 102 44.09 11.02 20.08
C ASN A 102 42.65 11.30 20.53
N LEU A 103 41.79 11.62 19.57
CA LEU A 103 40.37 11.92 19.81
C LEU A 103 39.66 10.80 20.60
N GLU A 104 40.04 9.54 20.37
CA GLU A 104 39.50 8.36 21.04
C GLU A 104 39.83 8.32 22.54
N GLN A 105 41.02 8.74 22.92
CA GLN A 105 41.45 8.80 24.34
C GLN A 105 40.70 9.91 25.08
N ILE A 106 40.49 11.06 24.44
CA ILE A 106 39.69 12.17 25.00
C ILE A 106 38.24 11.71 25.27
N PHE A 107 37.67 10.93 24.35
CA PHE A 107 36.32 10.39 24.54
C PHE A 107 36.24 9.30 25.63
N ALA A 108 37.30 8.51 25.82
CA ALA A 108 37.39 7.53 26.90
C ALA A 108 37.45 8.20 28.28
N ASP A 109 38.29 9.21 28.46
CA ASP A 109 38.41 9.97 29.71
C ASP A 109 37.09 10.69 30.08
N LEU A 110 36.41 11.28 29.08
CA LEU A 110 35.08 11.88 29.28
C LEU A 110 34.01 10.87 29.72
N HIS A 111 34.23 9.59 29.46
CA HIS A 111 33.38 8.50 29.93
C HIS A 111 33.71 8.11 31.38
N GLU A 112 35.00 8.00 31.72
CA GLU A 112 35.48 7.67 33.07
C GLU A 112 35.23 8.79 34.09
N ASP A 113 35.42 10.06 33.71
CA ASP A 113 35.13 11.21 34.59
C ASP A 113 33.66 11.27 35.00
N LYS A 114 32.75 10.68 34.23
CA LYS A 114 31.33 10.57 34.59
C LYS A 114 31.06 9.57 35.72
N GLU A 115 31.88 8.54 35.86
CA GLU A 115 31.76 7.59 36.98
C GLU A 115 32.33 8.20 38.26
N ASN A 116 33.43 8.96 38.16
CA ASN A 116 34.10 9.60 39.29
C ASN A 116 33.47 10.94 39.73
N ALA A 117 32.80 11.69 38.83
CA ALA A 117 32.10 12.94 39.16
C ALA A 117 30.82 12.76 40.00
N SER A 118 30.47 11.54 40.39
CA SER A 118 29.45 11.28 41.42
C SER A 118 29.92 11.68 42.84
N LYS A 119 31.20 12.03 43.02
CA LYS A 119 31.72 12.61 44.26
C LYS A 119 32.60 13.84 43.99
N GLY A 120 31.93 15.00 43.95
CA GLY A 120 32.52 16.28 44.29
C GLY A 120 33.18 17.07 43.16
N VAL A 121 32.85 18.37 43.16
CA VAL A 121 33.57 19.54 42.62
C VAL A 121 32.85 20.25 41.47
N ASN A 122 32.34 21.44 41.83
CA ASN A 122 31.84 22.47 40.93
C ASN A 122 33.03 23.15 40.23
N THR A 123 33.37 22.75 39.00
CA THR A 123 34.29 23.52 38.15
C THR A 123 33.53 24.62 37.40
N ARG A 124 33.79 25.87 37.80
CA ARG A 124 33.40 27.09 37.06
C ARG A 124 34.22 27.18 35.77
N PHE A 125 33.68 26.69 34.66
CA PHE A 125 34.14 27.08 33.34
C PHE A 125 33.71 28.53 33.06
N ASN A 126 34.66 29.45 33.04
CA ASN A 126 34.41 30.85 32.66
C ASN A 126 34.44 30.97 31.13
N MET A 127 33.42 30.42 30.46
CA MET A 127 33.15 30.71 29.06
C MET A 127 32.29 31.97 28.97
N LYS A 128 32.61 32.87 28.03
CA LYS A 128 31.84 34.08 27.76
C LYS A 128 30.38 33.70 27.49
N LYS A 129 29.50 34.00 28.46
CA LYS A 129 28.08 33.66 28.43
C LYS A 129 27.42 34.50 27.32
N VAL A 130 27.23 33.91 26.15
CA VAL A 130 26.35 34.49 25.13
C VAL A 130 24.91 34.25 25.62
N GLU A 131 24.31 35.28 26.21
CA GLU A 131 22.89 35.26 26.57
C GLU A 131 22.05 35.33 25.29
N LEU A 132 21.59 34.17 24.85
CA LEU A 132 20.46 34.09 23.92
C LEU A 132 19.21 34.56 24.67
N LYS A 133 18.59 35.61 24.11
CA LYS A 133 17.35 36.25 24.55
C LYS A 133 16.33 35.21 25.02
N ASN A 134 15.92 35.31 26.28
CA ASN A 134 14.96 34.43 26.95
C ASN A 134 13.69 34.24 26.10
N SER A 135 13.55 33.07 25.45
CA SER A 135 12.24 32.51 25.18
C SER A 135 11.79 31.78 26.45
N THR A 136 10.84 32.42 27.12
CA THR A 136 9.88 31.87 28.10
C THR A 136 10.06 30.39 28.45
N VAL A 137 10.61 30.18 29.65
CA VAL A 137 10.34 29.09 30.61
C VAL A 137 9.54 27.93 30.02
N ALA A 138 10.26 26.90 29.58
CA ALA A 138 9.77 25.54 29.61
C ALA A 138 10.62 24.79 30.63
N ASN A 139 10.04 24.55 31.81
CA ASN A 139 10.57 23.63 32.82
C ASN A 139 10.51 22.20 32.26
N ILE A 140 11.43 21.84 31.37
CA ILE A 140 11.48 20.52 30.74
C ILE A 140 12.93 20.02 30.76
N VAL A 141 13.41 19.57 31.92
CA VAL A 141 14.27 18.38 32.00
C VAL A 141 14.13 17.84 33.42
N ASN A 142 13.24 16.87 33.62
CA ASN A 142 13.34 16.00 34.78
C ASN A 142 14.46 15.00 34.46
N SER A 143 15.53 14.97 35.26
CA SER A 143 16.76 14.19 35.03
C SER A 143 16.61 12.68 35.27
N GLY A 144 15.37 12.18 35.37
CA GLY A 144 15.09 10.76 35.51
C GLY A 144 15.22 10.03 34.17
N SER A 145 15.62 8.75 34.22
CA SER A 145 15.52 7.83 33.10
C SER A 145 14.09 7.87 32.53
N LEU A 146 13.97 8.01 31.21
CA LEU A 146 12.67 8.07 30.55
C LEU A 146 11.96 6.72 30.73
N GLY A 147 10.87 6.71 31.51
CA GLY A 147 10.04 5.51 31.65
C GLY A 147 9.49 5.06 30.29
N VAL A 148 9.46 3.76 30.05
CA VAL A 148 8.99 3.16 28.79
C VAL A 148 7.58 3.61 28.44
N LEU A 149 6.66 3.66 29.41
CA LEU A 149 5.27 4.07 29.20
C LEU A 149 5.16 5.55 28.80
N THR A 150 5.93 6.41 29.46
CA THR A 150 6.00 7.85 29.14
C THR A 150 6.57 8.06 27.75
N ALA A 151 7.58 7.27 27.35
CA ALA A 151 8.13 7.30 25.99
C ALA A 151 7.08 6.92 24.94
N VAL A 152 6.31 5.86 25.19
CA VAL A 152 5.21 5.41 24.31
C VAL A 152 4.15 6.49 24.17
N GLN A 153 3.69 7.08 25.28
CA GLN A 153 2.70 8.16 25.26
C GLN A 153 3.19 9.39 24.48
N ASN A 154 4.45 9.79 24.67
CA ASN A 154 5.03 10.94 23.97
C ASN A 154 5.16 10.67 22.46
N LEU A 155 5.58 9.47 22.06
CA LEU A 155 5.68 9.09 20.65
C LEU A 155 4.30 9.01 19.97
N LEU A 156 3.30 8.45 20.65
CA LEU A 156 1.92 8.42 20.16
C LEU A 156 1.34 9.82 20.05
N HIS A 157 1.53 10.67 21.07
CA HIS A 157 1.09 12.06 21.03
C HIS A 157 1.74 12.83 19.89
N LYS A 158 3.05 12.63 19.65
CA LYS A 158 3.76 13.18 18.48
C LYS A 158 3.07 12.77 17.18
N ARG A 159 2.76 11.48 17.02
CA ARG A 159 2.09 10.96 15.82
C ARG A 159 0.68 11.53 15.67
N ILE A 160 -0.12 11.58 16.73
CA ILE A 160 -1.46 12.19 16.73
C ILE A 160 -1.38 13.66 16.28
N VAL A 161 -0.48 14.46 16.87
CA VAL A 161 -0.33 15.88 16.54
C VAL A 161 0.16 16.08 15.11
N HIS A 162 1.10 15.27 14.63
CA HIS A 162 1.58 15.34 13.25
C HIS A 162 0.45 15.02 12.26
N PHE A 163 -0.32 13.95 12.52
CA PHE A 163 -1.44 13.54 11.67
C PHE A 163 -2.64 14.49 11.74
N SER A 164 -2.94 15.07 12.91
CA SER A 164 -4.03 16.05 13.03
C SER A 164 -3.71 17.36 12.31
N ARG A 165 -2.44 17.80 12.37
CA ARG A 165 -1.97 18.97 11.59
C ARG A 165 -1.94 18.69 10.09
N ASN A 166 -1.70 17.44 9.69
CA ASN A 166 -1.68 17.02 8.28
C ASN A 166 -2.85 16.09 7.94
N TYR A 167 -4.06 16.46 8.36
CA TYR A 167 -5.27 15.65 8.16
C TYR A 167 -5.57 15.38 6.68
N ARG A 168 -5.07 16.20 5.75
CA ARG A 168 -5.26 16.01 4.30
C ARG A 168 -4.65 14.71 3.80
N ILE A 169 -3.43 14.39 4.24
CA ILE A 169 -2.78 13.13 3.83
C ILE A 169 -3.53 11.94 4.42
N LEU A 170 -3.92 12.00 5.70
CA LEU A 170 -4.71 10.95 6.35
C LEU A 170 -6.06 10.73 5.66
N LEU A 171 -6.74 11.83 5.33
CA LEU A 171 -8.03 11.80 4.66
C LEU A 171 -7.88 11.21 3.26
N CYS A 172 -6.86 11.60 2.48
CA CYS A 172 -6.58 10.96 1.20
C CYS A 172 -6.28 9.47 1.34
N VAL A 173 -5.56 9.05 2.39
CA VAL A 173 -5.23 7.64 2.63
C VAL A 173 -6.46 6.80 2.92
N ILE A 174 -7.50 7.35 3.55
CA ILE A 174 -8.73 6.59 3.86
C ILE A 174 -9.75 6.73 2.73
N VAL A 175 -9.92 7.93 2.18
CA VAL A 175 -10.93 8.23 1.15
C VAL A 175 -10.56 7.59 -0.19
N LEU A 176 -9.27 7.56 -0.57
CA LEU A 176 -8.89 7.09 -1.90
C LEU A 176 -9.09 5.57 -2.09
N PRO A 177 -8.74 4.70 -1.11
CA PRO A 177 -9.18 3.29 -1.10
C PRO A 177 -10.69 3.12 -1.18
N ALA A 178 -11.43 3.89 -0.37
CA ALA A 178 -12.90 3.84 -0.36
C ALA A 178 -13.50 4.23 -1.71
N LEU A 179 -12.94 5.24 -2.39
CA LEU A 179 -13.36 5.63 -3.74
C LEU A 179 -13.09 4.52 -4.76
N PHE A 180 -11.89 3.92 -4.74
CA PHE A 180 -11.58 2.81 -5.65
C PHE A 180 -12.52 1.62 -5.45
N GLU A 181 -12.89 1.34 -4.20
CA GLU A 181 -13.81 0.27 -3.88
C GLU A 181 -15.25 0.60 -4.28
N LEU A 182 -15.70 1.85 -4.11
CA LEU A 182 -16.98 2.29 -4.65
C LEU A 182 -17.03 2.14 -6.17
N PHE A 183 -15.96 2.49 -6.88
CA PHE A 183 -15.88 2.27 -8.33
C PHE A 183 -15.88 0.78 -8.69
N ALA A 184 -15.17 -0.06 -7.91
CA ALA A 184 -15.19 -1.51 -8.10
C ALA A 184 -16.61 -2.07 -7.91
N MET A 185 -17.29 -1.70 -6.84
CA MET A 185 -18.65 -2.13 -6.53
C MET A 185 -19.64 -1.66 -7.60
N TRP A 186 -19.52 -0.40 -8.03
CA TRP A 186 -20.33 0.15 -9.12
C TRP A 186 -20.14 -0.65 -10.41
N PHE A 187 -18.91 -1.01 -10.77
CA PHE A 187 -18.65 -1.87 -11.92
C PHE A 187 -19.30 -3.26 -11.78
N VAL A 188 -19.27 -3.85 -10.57
CA VAL A 188 -19.91 -5.14 -10.31
C VAL A 188 -21.43 -5.06 -10.43
N THR A 189 -22.07 -3.94 -10.07
CA THR A 189 -23.53 -3.80 -10.24
C THR A 189 -23.98 -3.78 -11.70
N TYR A 190 -23.10 -3.47 -12.66
CA TYR A 190 -23.41 -3.60 -14.09
C TYR A 190 -23.19 -5.00 -14.65
N ARG A 191 -22.60 -5.90 -13.86
CA ARG A 191 -22.46 -7.29 -14.28
C ARG A 191 -23.86 -7.89 -14.37
N LEU A 192 -24.19 -8.45 -15.53
CA LEU A 192 -25.40 -9.25 -15.72
C LEU A 192 -25.48 -10.28 -14.60
N GLU A 193 -26.66 -10.38 -13.99
CA GLU A 193 -26.95 -11.32 -12.92
C GLU A 193 -26.55 -12.74 -13.36
N ASP A 194 -26.01 -13.53 -12.44
CA ASP A 194 -25.54 -14.89 -12.74
C ASP A 194 -26.72 -15.69 -13.34
N ASP A 195 -26.73 -15.86 -14.67
CA ASP A 195 -27.68 -16.73 -15.35
C ASP A 195 -27.39 -18.16 -14.90
N TYR A 196 -28.14 -18.62 -13.89
CA TYR A 196 -28.41 -20.04 -13.79
C TYR A 196 -29.21 -20.37 -15.04
N ASP A 197 -28.68 -21.23 -15.90
CA ASP A 197 -29.37 -21.71 -17.09
C ASP A 197 -30.81 -22.10 -16.70
N THR A 198 -31.78 -21.25 -17.04
CA THR A 198 -33.16 -21.43 -16.63
C THR A 198 -33.88 -22.35 -17.59
N THR A 199 -34.85 -23.07 -17.06
CA THR A 199 -35.76 -23.92 -17.81
C THR A 199 -36.63 -23.03 -18.70
N ILE A 200 -36.61 -23.21 -20.02
CA ILE A 200 -37.40 -22.37 -20.94
C ILE A 200 -38.39 -23.25 -21.70
N SER A 201 -39.67 -22.89 -21.67
CA SER A 201 -40.70 -23.52 -22.50
C SER A 201 -40.64 -23.00 -23.92
N PHE A 202 -40.64 -23.90 -24.90
CA PHE A 202 -40.68 -23.54 -26.32
C PHE A 202 -42.11 -23.19 -26.74
N THR A 203 -42.45 -21.91 -26.61
CA THR A 203 -43.69 -21.31 -27.09
C THR A 203 -43.39 -20.09 -27.94
N ARG A 204 -44.31 -19.70 -28.83
CA ARG A 204 -44.17 -18.47 -29.63
C ARG A 204 -44.11 -17.21 -28.77
N GLU A 205 -44.65 -17.26 -27.56
CA GLU A 205 -44.65 -16.15 -26.60
C GLU A 205 -43.24 -15.71 -26.18
N LEU A 206 -42.25 -16.59 -26.33
CA LEU A 206 -40.84 -16.27 -26.06
C LEU A 206 -40.33 -15.12 -26.95
N TYR A 207 -40.97 -14.90 -28.09
CA TYR A 207 -40.74 -13.77 -28.96
C TYR A 207 -42.05 -12.99 -29.09
N PRO A 208 -42.28 -11.96 -28.26
CA PRO A 208 -43.44 -11.11 -28.41
C PRO A 208 -43.27 -10.19 -29.62
N LYS A 209 -44.40 -9.75 -30.18
CA LYS A 209 -44.46 -8.76 -31.26
C LYS A 209 -43.79 -9.15 -32.58
N THR A 210 -43.84 -10.44 -32.90
CA THR A 210 -43.26 -10.95 -34.14
C THR A 210 -44.22 -10.84 -35.30
N MET A 211 -43.74 -10.26 -36.39
CA MET A 211 -44.28 -10.38 -37.71
C MET A 211 -44.11 -11.82 -38.21
N GLN A 212 -45.23 -12.52 -38.38
CA GLN A 212 -45.26 -13.89 -38.87
C GLN A 212 -45.61 -13.93 -40.36
N MET A 213 -45.06 -14.92 -41.05
CA MET A 213 -45.37 -15.19 -42.45
C MET A 213 -46.21 -16.46 -42.54
N PHE A 214 -47.29 -16.40 -43.30
CA PHE A 214 -48.14 -17.54 -43.60
C PHE A 214 -48.21 -17.71 -45.11
N SER A 215 -47.96 -18.91 -45.60
CA SER A 215 -48.13 -19.23 -47.01
C SER A 215 -48.88 -20.54 -47.19
N MET A 216 -49.79 -20.60 -48.16
CA MET A 216 -50.50 -21.83 -48.50
C MET A 216 -50.66 -21.93 -50.01
N GLU A 217 -50.06 -22.96 -50.61
CA GLU A 217 -50.07 -23.18 -52.08
C GLU A 217 -51.21 -24.09 -52.55
N LEU A 218 -51.49 -25.15 -51.80
CA LEU A 218 -52.50 -26.17 -52.11
C LEU A 218 -53.31 -26.48 -50.87
N ASN A 219 -54.63 -26.32 -50.97
CA ASN A 219 -55.54 -26.46 -49.85
C ASN A 219 -56.10 -27.87 -49.81
N LYS A 220 -55.81 -28.61 -48.74
CA LYS A 220 -56.50 -29.85 -48.35
C LYS A 220 -57.25 -29.63 -47.04
N THR A 221 -58.18 -30.53 -46.71
CA THR A 221 -58.98 -30.43 -45.49
C THR A 221 -58.12 -30.32 -44.23
N LEU A 222 -57.07 -31.14 -44.13
CA LEU A 222 -56.12 -31.12 -43.01
C LEU A 222 -55.31 -29.81 -42.95
N THR A 223 -54.66 -29.44 -44.05
CA THR A 223 -53.79 -28.26 -44.10
C THR A 223 -54.57 -26.97 -43.92
N ASN A 224 -55.83 -26.92 -44.40
CA ASN A 224 -56.71 -25.77 -44.20
C ASN A 224 -57.12 -25.60 -42.73
N ALA A 225 -57.51 -26.68 -42.05
CA ALA A 225 -57.87 -26.64 -40.63
C ALA A 225 -56.68 -26.26 -39.72
N ALA A 226 -55.47 -26.71 -40.08
CA ALA A 226 -54.24 -26.31 -39.40
C ALA A 226 -53.89 -24.84 -39.66
N TYR A 227 -53.99 -24.40 -40.91
CA TYR A 227 -53.74 -23.01 -41.32
C TYR A 227 -54.69 -22.03 -40.62
N GLU A 228 -55.99 -22.30 -40.66
CA GLU A 228 -57.02 -21.43 -40.07
C GLU A 228 -56.79 -21.25 -38.57
N GLY A 229 -56.53 -22.31 -37.81
CA GLY A 229 -56.32 -22.16 -36.37
C GLY A 229 -54.98 -21.51 -35.98
N LEU A 230 -53.94 -21.61 -36.82
CA LEU A 230 -52.72 -20.82 -36.59
C LEU A 230 -52.91 -19.35 -36.97
N ALA A 231 -53.72 -19.07 -38.00
CA ALA A 231 -54.07 -17.73 -38.43
C ALA A 231 -55.01 -17.02 -37.43
N GLU A 232 -55.88 -17.76 -36.75
CA GLU A 232 -56.73 -17.22 -35.67
C GLU A 232 -55.92 -16.69 -34.47
N GLN A 233 -54.70 -17.22 -34.26
CA GLN A 233 -53.80 -16.78 -33.19
C GLN A 233 -53.01 -15.50 -33.57
N CYS A 234 -53.26 -14.94 -34.75
CA CYS A 234 -52.69 -13.67 -35.18
C CYS A 234 -53.40 -12.50 -34.48
N SER A 235 -52.73 -11.93 -33.48
CA SER A 235 -53.21 -10.77 -32.74
C SER A 235 -52.62 -9.46 -33.26
N ALA A 236 -53.15 -8.32 -32.81
CA ALA A 236 -52.56 -7.00 -33.08
C ALA A 236 -51.13 -6.87 -32.54
N GLU A 237 -50.77 -7.67 -31.52
CA GLU A 237 -49.41 -7.71 -31.00
C GLU A 237 -48.48 -8.52 -31.89
N SER A 238 -48.90 -9.68 -32.41
CA SER A 238 -48.13 -10.53 -33.32
C SER A 238 -48.76 -10.59 -34.72
N PRO A 239 -48.55 -9.56 -35.57
CA PRO A 239 -49.21 -9.46 -36.86
C PRO A 239 -48.73 -10.56 -37.82
N CYS A 240 -49.65 -11.04 -38.66
CA CYS A 240 -49.39 -12.07 -39.65
C CYS A 240 -49.60 -11.54 -41.05
N ARG A 241 -48.80 -12.02 -42.01
CA ARG A 241 -49.00 -11.74 -43.43
C ARG A 241 -49.15 -13.03 -44.21
N GLU A 242 -50.27 -13.11 -44.90
CA GLU A 242 -50.68 -14.27 -45.67
C GLU A 242 -50.28 -14.16 -47.14
N PHE A 243 -49.85 -15.27 -47.73
CA PHE A 243 -49.38 -15.39 -49.10
C PHE A 243 -49.96 -16.62 -49.77
N ARG A 244 -50.45 -16.45 -51.00
CA ARG A 244 -50.98 -17.57 -51.81
C ARG A 244 -49.92 -18.52 -52.35
N ASN A 245 -48.66 -18.07 -52.44
CA ASN A 245 -47.55 -18.86 -53.00
C ASN A 245 -46.30 -18.70 -52.12
N SER A 246 -45.50 -19.75 -51.99
CA SER A 246 -44.25 -19.68 -51.23
C SER A 246 -43.25 -18.72 -51.87
N SER A 247 -43.25 -18.61 -53.21
CA SER A 247 -42.35 -17.70 -53.94
C SER A 247 -42.62 -16.23 -53.64
N THR A 248 -43.89 -15.81 -53.53
CA THR A 248 -44.21 -14.41 -53.19
C THR A 248 -43.85 -14.09 -51.74
N ALA A 249 -44.03 -15.07 -50.86
CA ALA A 249 -43.61 -15.00 -49.47
C ALA A 249 -42.07 -14.85 -49.36
N PHE A 250 -41.31 -15.61 -50.15
CA PHE A 250 -39.85 -15.55 -50.23
C PHE A 250 -39.33 -14.17 -50.70
N TYR A 251 -39.86 -13.65 -51.82
CA TYR A 251 -39.46 -12.32 -52.29
C TYR A 251 -39.82 -11.21 -51.30
N TRP A 252 -40.98 -11.32 -50.64
CA TRP A 252 -41.35 -10.39 -49.58
C TRP A 252 -40.37 -10.48 -48.40
N ILE A 253 -39.95 -11.68 -47.99
CA ILE A 253 -38.97 -11.86 -46.91
C ILE A 253 -37.67 -11.11 -47.21
N LEU A 254 -37.17 -11.24 -48.45
CA LEU A 254 -35.92 -10.61 -48.89
C LEU A 254 -36.04 -9.09 -48.94
N GLN A 255 -37.12 -8.57 -49.53
CA GLN A 255 -37.32 -7.13 -49.67
C GLN A 255 -37.55 -6.44 -48.31
N SER A 256 -38.26 -7.11 -47.40
CA SER A 256 -38.60 -6.59 -46.07
C SER A 256 -37.61 -6.97 -44.97
N MET A 257 -36.46 -7.54 -45.33
CA MET A 257 -35.49 -8.03 -44.34
C MET A 257 -35.01 -6.92 -43.40
N ASN A 258 -34.78 -5.71 -43.92
CA ASN A 258 -34.36 -4.56 -43.14
C ASN A 258 -35.46 -4.03 -42.20
N ASP A 259 -36.71 -4.06 -42.65
CA ASP A 259 -37.86 -3.54 -41.89
C ASP A 259 -38.20 -4.42 -40.67
N TYR A 260 -37.89 -5.72 -40.74
CA TYR A 260 -38.24 -6.72 -39.72
C TYR A 260 -37.04 -7.47 -39.12
N HIS A 261 -35.83 -6.91 -39.16
CA HIS A 261 -34.57 -7.54 -38.73
C HIS A 261 -34.56 -8.06 -37.26
N GLU A 262 -35.46 -7.56 -36.41
CA GLU A 262 -35.65 -7.98 -35.00
C GLU A 262 -37.12 -8.19 -34.63
N LYS A 263 -37.96 -8.31 -35.66
CA LYS A 263 -39.40 -8.48 -35.50
C LYS A 263 -39.91 -9.70 -36.22
N ARG A 264 -39.04 -10.52 -36.83
CA ARG A 264 -39.44 -11.75 -37.53
C ARG A 264 -38.57 -12.91 -37.08
N TYR A 265 -39.20 -13.85 -36.41
CA TYR A 265 -38.54 -15.02 -35.83
C TYR A 265 -39.04 -16.34 -36.41
N GLY A 266 -40.24 -16.38 -37.01
CA GLY A 266 -40.69 -17.52 -37.78
C GLY A 266 -41.98 -17.31 -38.57
N GLY A 267 -42.41 -18.37 -39.24
CA GLY A 267 -43.60 -18.43 -40.09
C GLY A 267 -43.86 -19.84 -40.60
N TYR A 268 -44.98 -20.03 -41.30
CA TYR A 268 -45.46 -21.32 -41.75
C TYR A 268 -45.72 -21.31 -43.25
N SER A 269 -45.43 -22.42 -43.91
CA SER A 269 -45.79 -22.65 -45.30
C SER A 269 -46.43 -24.02 -45.42
N PHE A 270 -47.62 -24.08 -46.00
CA PHE A 270 -48.36 -25.30 -46.23
C PHE A 270 -48.38 -25.62 -47.73
N ASN A 271 -48.02 -26.85 -48.05
CA ASN A 271 -48.18 -27.47 -49.36
C ASN A 271 -48.97 -28.76 -49.15
N ASP A 272 -49.65 -29.24 -50.18
CA ASP A 272 -50.60 -30.35 -50.22
C ASP A 272 -50.53 -31.35 -49.03
N THR A 273 -49.37 -31.97 -48.82
CA THR A 273 -49.10 -32.90 -47.69
C THR A 273 -48.00 -32.45 -46.74
N ASN A 274 -47.33 -31.33 -47.02
CA ASN A 274 -46.14 -30.88 -46.28
C ASN A 274 -46.43 -29.56 -45.56
N ALA A 275 -46.22 -29.55 -44.25
CA ALA A 275 -46.17 -28.33 -43.45
C ALA A 275 -44.70 -27.98 -43.16
N ILE A 276 -44.30 -26.75 -43.47
CA ILE A 276 -42.93 -26.27 -43.36
C ILE A 276 -42.90 -25.11 -42.37
N VAL A 277 -42.00 -25.20 -41.39
CA VAL A 277 -41.69 -24.09 -40.49
C VAL A 277 -40.49 -23.32 -41.04
N TRP A 278 -40.69 -22.03 -41.26
CA TRP A 278 -39.63 -21.08 -41.50
C TRP A 278 -39.24 -20.44 -40.17
N TYR A 279 -37.96 -20.48 -39.81
CA TYR A 279 -37.46 -19.84 -38.60
C TYR A 279 -36.27 -18.94 -38.92
N ASN A 280 -36.04 -17.97 -38.05
CA ASN A 280 -34.88 -17.09 -38.12
C ASN A 280 -33.89 -17.48 -37.04
N ASN A 281 -32.65 -17.80 -37.43
CA ASN A 281 -31.58 -18.18 -36.51
C ASN A 281 -31.12 -17.04 -35.58
N LYS A 282 -31.62 -15.81 -35.78
CA LYS A 282 -31.42 -14.71 -34.83
C LYS A 282 -32.16 -14.92 -33.50
N GLY A 283 -33.22 -15.73 -33.48
CA GLY A 283 -33.85 -16.16 -32.24
C GLY A 283 -33.25 -17.47 -31.76
N TYR A 284 -32.55 -17.45 -30.61
CA TYR A 284 -31.89 -18.62 -30.04
C TYR A 284 -32.76 -19.89 -29.95
N HIS A 285 -34.05 -19.75 -29.69
CA HIS A 285 -35.01 -20.84 -29.52
C HIS A 285 -36.14 -20.82 -30.56
N ALA A 286 -36.04 -19.98 -31.59
CA ALA A 286 -37.11 -19.79 -32.56
C ALA A 286 -37.43 -21.06 -33.35
N MET A 287 -36.42 -21.87 -33.71
CA MET A 287 -36.64 -23.12 -34.43
C MET A 287 -37.59 -24.05 -33.67
N MET A 288 -37.31 -24.30 -32.39
CA MET A 288 -38.09 -25.25 -31.58
C MET A 288 -39.45 -24.68 -31.17
N ALA A 289 -39.54 -23.37 -30.91
CA ALA A 289 -40.79 -22.71 -30.56
C ALA A 289 -41.85 -22.80 -31.68
N TRP A 290 -41.49 -22.48 -32.92
CA TRP A 290 -42.43 -22.56 -34.05
C TRP A 290 -42.71 -24.01 -34.47
N LEU A 291 -41.75 -24.92 -34.30
CA LEU A 291 -41.97 -26.34 -34.57
C LEU A 291 -42.92 -26.99 -33.57
N ASN A 292 -42.77 -26.69 -32.27
CA ASN A 292 -43.66 -27.20 -31.22
C ASN A 292 -45.10 -26.70 -31.42
N ASP A 293 -45.24 -25.42 -31.80
CA ASP A 293 -46.53 -24.79 -32.09
C ASP A 293 -47.22 -25.43 -33.32
N LEU A 294 -46.49 -25.67 -34.42
CA LEU A 294 -47.02 -26.38 -35.58
C LEU A 294 -47.46 -27.81 -35.23
N ASN A 295 -46.62 -28.57 -34.51
CA ASN A 295 -46.93 -29.95 -34.13
C ASN A 295 -48.14 -30.02 -33.20
N THR A 296 -48.25 -29.07 -32.27
CA THR A 296 -49.44 -28.94 -31.41
C THR A 296 -50.69 -28.71 -32.24
N ARG A 297 -50.64 -27.83 -33.24
CA ARG A 297 -51.79 -27.59 -34.09
C ARG A 297 -52.17 -28.80 -34.93
N LEU A 298 -51.18 -29.47 -35.53
CA LEU A 298 -51.43 -30.69 -36.31
C LEU A 298 -52.08 -31.77 -35.44
N LEU A 299 -51.63 -31.95 -34.19
CA LEU A 299 -52.25 -32.88 -33.25
C LEU A 299 -53.72 -32.54 -32.97
N GLN A 300 -54.03 -31.26 -32.75
CA GLN A 300 -55.41 -30.81 -32.49
C GLN A 300 -56.34 -31.07 -33.68
N VAL A 301 -55.83 -30.86 -34.90
CA VAL A 301 -56.60 -31.09 -36.14
C VAL A 301 -56.86 -32.58 -36.37
N GLU A 302 -55.86 -33.44 -36.13
CA GLU A 302 -56.01 -34.89 -36.28
C GLU A 302 -56.93 -35.51 -35.21
N MET A 303 -56.91 -34.98 -33.99
CA MET A 303 -57.74 -35.46 -32.88
C MET A 303 -59.14 -34.83 -32.84
N ASP A 304 -59.41 -33.82 -33.67
CA ASP A 304 -60.63 -33.00 -33.65
C ASP A 304 -60.98 -32.43 -32.26
N ASP A 305 -59.94 -32.16 -31.44
CA ASP A 305 -60.09 -31.67 -30.08
C ASP A 305 -58.97 -30.66 -29.74
N SER A 306 -59.37 -29.44 -29.40
CA SER A 306 -58.49 -28.34 -29.02
C SER A 306 -57.82 -28.52 -27.65
N ASN A 307 -58.26 -29.48 -26.84
CA ASN A 307 -57.71 -29.73 -25.50
C ASN A 307 -56.35 -30.42 -25.53
N PHE A 308 -55.97 -31.04 -26.66
CA PHE A 308 -54.65 -31.64 -26.81
C PHE A 308 -53.60 -30.57 -27.12
N SER A 309 -52.48 -30.59 -26.40
CA SER A 309 -51.34 -29.69 -26.65
C SER A 309 -50.01 -30.37 -26.38
N ILE A 310 -48.98 -30.04 -27.14
CA ILE A 310 -47.62 -30.53 -26.93
C ILE A 310 -46.81 -29.42 -26.25
N THR A 311 -46.27 -29.72 -25.07
CA THR A 311 -45.36 -28.82 -24.35
C THR A 311 -43.93 -29.34 -24.47
N SER A 312 -43.02 -28.50 -24.95
CA SER A 312 -41.59 -28.83 -25.04
C SER A 312 -40.79 -27.82 -24.23
N PHE A 313 -39.80 -28.29 -23.48
CA PHE A 313 -38.98 -27.48 -22.58
C PHE A 313 -37.50 -27.74 -22.86
N ASN A 314 -36.70 -26.66 -22.85
CA ASN A 314 -35.26 -26.76 -22.72
C ASN A 314 -34.90 -26.78 -21.24
N GLU A 315 -34.37 -27.90 -20.79
CA GLU A 315 -33.77 -28.03 -19.46
C GLU A 315 -32.26 -28.24 -19.65
N PRO A 316 -31.45 -27.18 -19.64
CA PRO A 316 -30.01 -27.32 -19.71
C PRO A 316 -29.52 -28.19 -18.54
N TRP A 317 -28.61 -29.13 -18.82
CA TRP A 317 -28.00 -29.89 -17.74
C TRP A 317 -27.23 -28.96 -16.82
N LYS A 318 -27.48 -29.09 -15.51
CA LYS A 318 -26.71 -28.39 -14.49
C LYS A 318 -25.30 -28.97 -14.49
N LEU A 319 -24.37 -28.27 -15.11
CA LEU A 319 -22.96 -28.62 -15.10
C LEU A 319 -22.46 -28.68 -13.64
N GLY A 320 -21.65 -29.69 -13.33
CA GLY A 320 -20.98 -29.81 -12.04
C GLY A 320 -19.93 -28.70 -11.86
N ALA A 321 -19.51 -28.44 -10.61
CA ALA A 321 -18.58 -27.36 -10.26
C ALA A 321 -17.19 -27.42 -10.96
N ALA A 322 -16.86 -28.52 -11.64
CA ALA A 322 -15.61 -28.71 -12.38
C ALA A 322 -15.72 -28.43 -13.88
N GLU A 323 -16.92 -28.27 -14.43
CA GLU A 323 -17.11 -28.03 -15.87
C GLU A 323 -17.08 -26.52 -16.13
N LEU A 324 -15.94 -26.04 -16.63
CA LEU A 324 -15.71 -24.63 -16.98
C LEU A 324 -16.64 -24.17 -18.12
N SER A 325 -17.83 -23.70 -17.79
CA SER A 325 -18.64 -22.92 -18.74
C SER A 325 -17.92 -21.59 -19.05
N THR A 326 -18.11 -21.03 -20.25
CA THR A 326 -17.57 -19.69 -20.59
C THR A 326 -18.04 -18.61 -19.62
N THR A 327 -19.22 -18.79 -19.03
CA THR A 327 -19.77 -17.96 -17.95
C THR A 327 -18.98 -18.06 -16.64
N SER A 328 -18.42 -19.23 -16.29
CA SER A 328 -17.57 -19.39 -15.10
C SER A 328 -16.21 -18.70 -15.25
N VAL A 329 -15.63 -18.70 -16.46
CA VAL A 329 -14.38 -17.99 -16.78
C VAL A 329 -14.58 -16.47 -16.73
N LEU A 330 -15.64 -15.95 -17.36
CA LEU A 330 -16.00 -14.52 -17.28
C LEU A 330 -16.27 -14.10 -15.83
N ARG A 331 -16.89 -15.00 -15.04
CA ARG A 331 -17.07 -14.80 -13.60
C ARG A 331 -15.76 -14.70 -12.85
N GLN A 332 -14.86 -15.66 -13.05
CA GLN A 332 -13.56 -15.65 -12.40
C GLN A 332 -12.73 -14.42 -12.78
N ALA A 333 -12.80 -13.98 -14.05
CA ALA A 333 -12.15 -12.75 -14.50
C ALA A 333 -12.71 -11.50 -13.81
N GLY A 334 -14.05 -11.41 -13.67
CA GLY A 334 -14.71 -10.34 -12.94
C GLY A 334 -14.35 -10.32 -11.45
N ASP A 335 -14.41 -11.48 -10.79
CA ASP A 335 -14.08 -11.63 -9.37
C ASP A 335 -12.60 -11.32 -9.12
N SER A 336 -11.70 -11.78 -10.00
CA SER A 336 -10.26 -11.49 -9.94
C SER A 336 -9.95 -10.01 -10.16
N SER A 337 -10.69 -9.33 -11.04
CA SER A 337 -10.51 -7.88 -11.29
C SER A 337 -10.89 -7.07 -10.05
N MET A 338 -11.94 -7.49 -9.34
CA MET A 338 -12.36 -6.85 -8.10
C MET A 338 -11.32 -7.00 -6.99
N VAL A 339 -10.79 -8.22 -6.79
CA VAL A 339 -9.72 -8.47 -5.82
C VAL A 339 -8.46 -7.65 -6.17
N PHE A 340 -8.17 -7.48 -7.45
CA PHE A 340 -7.05 -6.64 -7.90
C PHE A 340 -7.24 -5.15 -7.56
N ILE A 341 -8.45 -4.61 -7.72
CA ILE A 341 -8.73 -3.21 -7.33
C ILE A 341 -8.60 -3.04 -5.80
N LEU A 342 -9.08 -4.02 -5.03
CA LEU A 342 -8.93 -4.04 -3.57
C LEU A 342 -7.45 -4.12 -3.15
N LEU A 343 -6.64 -4.90 -3.87
CA LEU A 343 -5.19 -4.94 -3.67
C LEU A 343 -4.55 -3.57 -3.91
N ILE A 344 -4.92 -2.86 -4.98
CA ILE A 344 -4.42 -1.50 -5.27
C ILE A 344 -4.76 -0.55 -4.11
N ALA A 345 -6.01 -0.60 -3.64
CA ALA A 345 -6.51 0.23 -2.56
C ALA A 345 -5.69 0.04 -1.26
N PHE A 346 -5.48 -1.21 -0.82
CA PHE A 346 -4.67 -1.49 0.37
C PHE A 346 -3.17 -1.24 0.17
N SER A 347 -2.64 -1.54 -1.01
CA SER A 347 -1.23 -1.27 -1.36
C SER A 347 -0.88 0.21 -1.24
N LEU A 348 -1.82 1.09 -1.57
CA LEU A 348 -1.65 2.53 -1.42
C LEU A 348 -1.56 2.94 0.06
N VAL A 349 -2.44 2.41 0.91
CA VAL A 349 -2.41 2.74 2.36
C VAL A 349 -1.07 2.35 2.96
N VAL A 350 -0.59 1.14 2.64
CA VAL A 350 0.73 0.66 3.04
C VAL A 350 1.83 1.58 2.51
N ALA A 351 1.78 1.98 1.23
CA ALA A 351 2.80 2.84 0.64
C ALA A 351 2.89 4.21 1.34
N VAL A 352 1.77 4.81 1.75
CA VAL A 352 1.78 6.11 2.43
C VAL A 352 2.35 6.03 3.85
N SER A 353 2.27 4.87 4.53
CA SER A 353 2.90 4.69 5.85
C SER A 353 4.42 4.91 5.81
N SER A 354 5.06 4.67 4.66
CA SER A 354 6.50 4.85 4.46
C SER A 354 6.93 6.32 4.52
N VAL A 355 6.05 7.25 4.16
CA VAL A 355 6.35 8.70 4.09
C VAL A 355 6.80 9.24 5.43
N PHE A 356 6.10 8.85 6.50
CA PHE A 356 6.41 9.34 7.83
C PHE A 356 7.78 8.82 8.30
N LEU A 357 8.03 7.53 8.13
CA LEU A 357 9.27 6.87 8.53
C LEU A 357 10.48 7.41 7.79
N VAL A 358 10.37 7.59 6.47
CA VAL A 358 11.46 8.14 5.64
C VAL A 358 11.73 9.60 6.01
N ASN A 359 10.69 10.43 6.17
CA ASN A 359 10.87 11.82 6.60
C ASN A 359 11.52 11.93 7.99
N GLU A 360 11.12 11.08 8.95
CA GLU A 360 11.67 11.08 10.31
C GLU A 360 13.17 10.69 10.31
N ARG A 361 13.57 9.79 9.41
CA ARG A 361 14.97 9.41 9.20
C ARG A 361 15.77 10.52 8.52
N VAL A 362 15.28 11.05 7.40
CA VAL A 362 15.97 12.06 6.57
C VAL A 362 16.17 13.37 7.33
N LYS A 363 15.20 13.79 8.14
CA LYS A 363 15.30 14.98 8.99
C LYS A 363 16.14 14.79 10.27
N GLY A 364 16.59 13.56 10.55
CA GLY A 364 17.36 13.24 11.75
C GLY A 364 16.55 13.19 13.05
N GLU A 365 15.22 13.22 12.98
CA GLU A 365 14.33 13.17 14.14
C GLU A 365 14.44 11.83 14.88
N LYS A 366 14.60 10.72 14.14
CA LYS A 366 14.83 9.38 14.71
C LYS A 366 16.12 9.31 15.52
N LEU A 367 17.18 9.99 15.05
CA LEU A 367 18.46 10.09 15.77
C LEU A 367 18.29 10.91 17.05
N GLN A 368 17.57 12.03 16.99
CA GLN A 368 17.30 12.87 18.15
C GLN A 368 16.51 12.11 19.24
N GLN A 369 15.51 11.32 18.86
CA GLN A 369 14.77 10.47 19.80
C GLN A 369 15.67 9.42 20.47
N LYS A 370 16.59 8.81 19.72
CA LYS A 370 17.58 7.87 20.26
C LYS A 370 18.51 8.55 21.25
N LEU A 371 18.97 9.78 20.97
CA LEU A 371 19.79 10.59 21.87
C LEU A 371 19.06 11.00 23.15
N CYS A 372 17.73 11.14 23.09
CA CYS A 372 16.87 11.38 24.24
C CYS A 372 16.59 10.12 25.10
N GLY A 373 17.22 8.98 24.79
CA GLY A 373 17.10 7.75 25.59
C GLY A 373 15.89 6.86 25.23
N VAL A 374 15.23 7.09 24.10
CA VAL A 374 14.16 6.20 23.61
C VAL A 374 14.77 4.88 23.15
N ASN A 375 14.27 3.76 23.69
CA ASN A 375 14.71 2.43 23.29
C ASN A 375 14.24 2.10 21.85
N LEU A 376 15.08 1.44 21.06
CA LEU A 376 14.79 1.06 19.68
C LEU A 376 13.51 0.21 19.57
N ALA A 377 13.33 -0.75 20.49
CA ALA A 377 12.15 -1.61 20.51
C ALA A 377 10.85 -0.81 20.76
N THR A 378 10.90 0.19 21.64
CA THR A 378 9.74 1.04 21.94
C THR A 378 9.36 1.92 20.76
N TYR A 379 10.33 2.45 20.02
CA TYR A 379 10.07 3.22 18.82
C TYR A 379 9.37 2.39 17.74
N TRP A 380 9.90 1.21 17.42
CA TRP A 380 9.33 0.35 16.38
C TRP A 380 7.98 -0.23 16.78
N GLY A 381 7.79 -0.60 18.06
CA GLY A 381 6.49 -1.04 18.57
C GLY A 381 5.42 0.03 18.42
N VAL A 382 5.73 1.29 18.74
CA VAL A 382 4.80 2.42 18.55
C VAL A 382 4.54 2.70 17.07
N ALA A 383 5.58 2.64 16.23
CA ALA A 383 5.44 2.82 14.79
C ALA A 383 4.51 1.76 14.19
N PHE A 384 4.75 0.48 14.52
CA PHE A 384 3.94 -0.63 14.04
C PHE A 384 2.49 -0.53 14.53
N ALA A 385 2.28 -0.30 15.83
CA ALA A 385 0.93 -0.16 16.37
C ALA A 385 0.13 0.98 15.72
N TRP A 386 0.79 2.09 15.42
CA TRP A 386 0.16 3.23 14.76
C TRP A 386 -0.21 2.95 13.31
N ASP A 387 0.73 2.41 12.52
CA ASP A 387 0.51 2.12 11.11
C ASP A 387 -0.53 0.98 10.96
N PHE A 388 -0.51 -0.01 11.85
CA PHE A 388 -1.50 -1.08 11.91
C PHE A 388 -2.90 -0.56 12.27
N LEU A 389 -3.01 0.42 13.19
CA LEU A 389 -4.28 1.06 13.52
C LEU A 389 -4.89 1.83 12.34
N ILE A 390 -4.07 2.57 11.58
CA ILE A 390 -4.54 3.24 10.35
C ILE A 390 -5.04 2.20 9.34
N MET A 391 -4.32 1.07 9.22
CA MET A 391 -4.71 0.01 8.31
C MET A 391 -6.01 -0.68 8.73
N ILE A 392 -6.23 -0.93 10.03
CA ILE A 392 -7.51 -1.44 10.55
C ILE A 392 -8.66 -0.51 10.19
N ILE A 393 -8.49 0.80 10.36
CA ILE A 393 -9.54 1.78 10.02
C ILE A 393 -9.88 1.69 8.53
N ALA A 394 -8.88 1.63 7.65
CA ALA A 394 -9.10 1.45 6.22
C ALA A 394 -9.82 0.12 5.90
N ILE A 395 -9.40 -1.00 6.50
CA ILE A 395 -10.08 -2.30 6.33
C ILE A 395 -11.54 -2.25 6.79
N LEU A 396 -11.83 -1.54 7.89
CA LEU A 396 -13.21 -1.38 8.39
C LEU A 396 -14.06 -0.52 7.45
N VAL A 397 -13.50 0.56 6.91
CA VAL A 397 -14.19 1.39 5.90
C VAL A 397 -14.49 0.57 4.65
N CYS A 398 -13.50 -0.17 4.16
CA CYS A 398 -13.66 -1.07 3.01
C CYS A 398 -14.71 -2.16 3.28
N GLY A 399 -14.62 -2.83 4.42
CA GLY A 399 -15.58 -3.84 4.86
C GLY A 399 -17.01 -3.30 5.00
N ALA A 400 -17.18 -2.05 5.45
CA ALA A 400 -18.49 -1.41 5.52
C ALA A 400 -19.08 -1.15 4.13
N ILE A 401 -18.24 -0.77 3.15
CA ILE A 401 -18.68 -0.62 1.75
C ILE A 401 -19.09 -1.97 1.18
N ILE A 402 -18.26 -3.01 1.32
CA ILE A 402 -18.59 -4.38 0.89
C ILE A 402 -19.92 -4.85 1.49
N PHE A 403 -20.11 -4.62 2.80
CA PHE A 403 -21.34 -4.99 3.49
C PHE A 403 -22.56 -4.21 2.99
N ALA A 404 -22.41 -2.91 2.71
CA ALA A 404 -23.50 -2.06 2.22
C ALA A 404 -23.99 -2.46 0.82
N PHE A 405 -23.08 -2.92 -0.07
CA PHE A 405 -23.44 -3.40 -1.41
C PHE A 405 -23.96 -4.85 -1.41
N GLY A 406 -23.70 -5.63 -0.35
CA GLY A 406 -24.34 -6.93 -0.15
C GLY A 406 -23.97 -8.01 -1.17
N LEU A 407 -22.82 -7.91 -1.84
CA LEU A 407 -22.45 -8.86 -2.89
C LEU A 407 -22.34 -10.30 -2.36
N PRO A 408 -22.97 -11.28 -3.02
CA PRO A 408 -23.02 -12.67 -2.52
C PRO A 408 -21.63 -13.30 -2.44
N VAL A 409 -20.66 -12.88 -3.28
CA VAL A 409 -19.27 -13.37 -3.22
C VAL A 409 -18.61 -13.09 -1.86
N PHE A 410 -18.91 -11.96 -1.23
CA PHE A 410 -18.29 -11.54 0.03
C PHE A 410 -19.14 -11.83 1.26
N VAL A 411 -20.48 -11.78 1.11
CA VAL A 411 -21.42 -11.88 2.23
C VAL A 411 -22.01 -13.29 2.38
N ALA A 412 -22.12 -14.07 1.30
CA ALA A 412 -22.69 -15.41 1.39
C ALA A 412 -21.76 -16.36 2.20
N ARG A 413 -22.38 -17.29 2.93
CA ARG A 413 -21.71 -18.41 3.63
C ARG A 413 -20.68 -18.02 4.71
N GLN A 414 -20.84 -16.89 5.40
CA GLN A 414 -19.92 -16.42 6.46
C GLN A 414 -18.49 -16.06 5.96
N ASN A 415 -18.29 -15.89 4.65
CA ASN A 415 -16.99 -15.58 4.06
C ASN A 415 -16.43 -14.20 4.48
N PHE A 416 -17.30 -13.28 4.91
CA PHE A 416 -16.89 -11.95 5.35
C PHE A 416 -15.82 -11.96 6.44
N SER A 417 -15.95 -12.86 7.43
CA SER A 417 -14.95 -13.00 8.49
C SER A 417 -13.60 -13.47 7.95
N VAL A 418 -13.60 -14.35 6.93
CA VAL A 418 -12.39 -14.86 6.30
C VAL A 418 -11.67 -13.74 5.55
N ILE A 419 -12.41 -12.93 4.79
CA ILE A 419 -11.87 -11.79 4.06
C ILE A 419 -11.27 -10.75 5.02
N PHE A 420 -11.95 -10.46 6.13
CA PHE A 420 -11.45 -9.55 7.15
C PHE A 420 -10.15 -10.06 7.80
N VAL A 421 -10.10 -11.34 8.17
CA VAL A 421 -8.89 -11.97 8.72
C VAL A 421 -7.74 -11.97 7.70
N LEU A 422 -8.04 -12.26 6.43
CA LEU A 422 -7.05 -12.23 5.35
C LEU A 422 -6.48 -10.82 5.15
N ALA A 423 -7.32 -9.78 5.18
CA ALA A 423 -6.89 -8.39 5.11
C ALA A 423 -6.02 -7.98 6.31
N LEU A 424 -6.32 -8.47 7.52
CA LEU A 424 -5.47 -8.27 8.70
C LEU A 424 -4.11 -8.96 8.56
N LEU A 425 -4.07 -10.18 8.02
CA LEU A 425 -2.81 -10.90 7.76
C LEU A 425 -1.98 -10.18 6.69
N PHE A 426 -2.62 -9.64 5.65
CA PHE A 426 -1.98 -8.79 4.65
C PHE A 426 -1.33 -7.56 5.31
N ALA A 427 -2.07 -6.84 6.15
CA ALA A 427 -1.54 -5.70 6.90
C ALA A 427 -0.33 -6.09 7.77
N PHE A 428 -0.43 -7.23 8.47
CA PHE A 428 0.63 -7.75 9.33
C PHE A 428 1.89 -8.11 8.55
N ALA A 429 1.79 -8.58 7.30
CA ALA A 429 2.95 -8.88 6.47
C ALA A 429 3.57 -7.63 5.84
N CYS A 430 2.74 -6.73 5.30
CA CYS A 430 3.19 -5.60 4.51
C CYS A 430 3.79 -4.46 5.36
N ILE A 431 3.21 -4.15 6.53
CA ILE A 431 3.67 -3.03 7.37
C ILE A 431 5.11 -3.23 7.87
N PRO A 432 5.49 -4.40 8.45
CA PRO A 432 6.88 -4.67 8.80
C PRO A 432 7.80 -4.64 7.57
N GLY A 433 7.31 -5.08 6.40
CA GLY A 433 8.05 -4.96 5.15
C GLY A 433 8.45 -3.52 4.85
N VAL A 434 7.51 -2.58 4.95
CA VAL A 434 7.78 -1.14 4.77
C VAL A 434 8.82 -0.61 5.75
N HIS A 435 8.77 -1.04 7.01
CA HIS A 435 9.71 -0.62 8.06
C HIS A 435 11.14 -1.07 7.77
N VAL A 436 11.32 -2.22 7.10
CA VAL A 436 12.62 -2.70 6.65
C VAL A 436 13.10 -1.91 5.42
N PHE A 437 12.21 -1.72 4.44
CA PHE A 437 12.53 -1.04 3.17
C PHE A 437 12.72 0.48 3.29
N GLU A 438 12.24 1.10 4.37
CA GLU A 438 12.43 2.53 4.69
C GLU A 438 13.88 3.01 4.50
N LYS A 439 14.86 2.13 4.78
CA LYS A 439 16.29 2.47 4.78
C LYS A 439 16.85 2.62 3.37
N CYS A 440 16.19 2.04 2.37
CA CYS A 440 16.62 2.08 0.97
C CYS A 440 16.30 3.42 0.31
N PHE A 441 15.47 4.28 0.91
CA PHE A 441 14.95 5.48 0.28
C PHE A 441 15.41 6.75 0.97
N ASN A 442 16.04 7.66 0.22
CA ASN A 442 16.43 9.01 0.70
C ASN A 442 15.37 10.09 0.49
N ASP A 443 14.35 9.80 -0.31
CA ASP A 443 13.21 10.69 -0.55
C ASP A 443 11.91 9.93 -0.29
N SER A 444 11.01 10.56 0.45
CA SER A 444 9.69 10.01 0.79
C SER A 444 8.80 9.81 -0.43
N SER A 445 8.93 10.67 -1.46
CA SER A 445 8.10 10.57 -2.67
C SER A 445 8.45 9.32 -3.48
N VAL A 446 9.75 9.02 -3.59
CA VAL A 446 10.25 7.80 -4.25
C VAL A 446 9.84 6.56 -3.48
N ALA A 447 9.89 6.60 -2.13
CA ALA A 447 9.48 5.50 -1.29
C ALA A 447 8.01 5.09 -1.53
N ILE A 448 7.09 6.05 -1.64
CA ILE A 448 5.67 5.78 -1.92
C ILE A 448 5.53 4.99 -3.22
N VAL A 449 6.09 5.52 -4.32
CA VAL A 449 5.91 4.95 -5.65
C VAL A 449 6.54 3.56 -5.72
N THR A 450 7.76 3.38 -5.21
CA THR A 450 8.45 2.09 -5.26
C THR A 450 7.75 1.03 -4.41
N ILE A 451 7.34 1.36 -3.18
CA ILE A 451 6.64 0.41 -2.30
C ILE A 451 5.27 0.04 -2.88
N PHE A 452 4.55 1.02 -3.42
CA PHE A 452 3.27 0.77 -4.10
C PHE A 452 3.44 -0.19 -5.29
N CYS A 453 4.42 0.05 -6.16
CA CYS A 453 4.70 -0.83 -7.30
C CYS A 453 5.11 -2.24 -6.85
N MET A 454 5.98 -2.36 -5.83
CA MET A 454 6.38 -3.67 -5.31
C MET A 454 5.18 -4.46 -4.74
N ASN A 455 4.30 -3.80 -3.99
CA ASN A 455 3.11 -4.42 -3.43
C ASN A 455 2.09 -4.88 -4.48
N ILE A 456 2.15 -4.36 -5.72
CA ILE A 456 1.30 -4.79 -6.83
C ILE A 456 1.98 -5.88 -7.68
N ILE A 457 3.27 -5.70 -7.99
CA ILE A 457 4.02 -6.62 -8.85
C ILE A 457 4.17 -8.00 -8.19
N ILE A 458 4.43 -8.07 -6.88
CA ILE A 458 4.62 -9.34 -6.18
C ILE A 458 3.35 -10.21 -6.27
N PRO A 459 2.15 -9.73 -5.90
CA PRO A 459 0.92 -10.49 -6.06
C PRO A 459 0.61 -10.87 -7.52
N LEU A 460 0.80 -9.95 -8.48
CA LEU A 460 0.60 -10.25 -9.89
C LEU A 460 1.51 -11.38 -10.38
N PHE A 461 2.78 -11.36 -9.97
CA PHE A 461 3.71 -12.43 -10.29
C PHE A 461 3.27 -13.75 -9.65
N THR A 462 2.89 -13.75 -8.37
CA THR A 462 2.39 -14.97 -7.71
C THR A 462 1.11 -15.51 -8.34
N MET A 463 0.18 -14.63 -8.72
CA MET A 463 -1.06 -15.00 -9.41
C MET A 463 -0.75 -15.62 -10.78
N ALA A 464 0.15 -15.03 -11.56
CA ALA A 464 0.57 -15.58 -12.84
C ALA A 464 1.20 -16.98 -12.69
N ASN A 465 2.01 -17.20 -11.64
CA ASN A 465 2.58 -18.52 -11.36
C ASN A 465 1.51 -19.54 -10.95
N ILE A 466 0.53 -19.15 -10.13
CA ILE A 466 -0.57 -20.03 -9.72
C ILE A 466 -1.41 -20.44 -10.94
N ILE A 467 -1.73 -19.49 -11.83
CA ILE A 467 -2.48 -19.79 -13.06
C ILE A 467 -1.65 -20.71 -13.97
N LEU A 468 -0.37 -20.44 -14.15
CA LEU A 468 0.52 -21.28 -14.95
C LEU A 468 0.60 -22.70 -14.40
N LEU A 469 0.74 -22.85 -13.08
CA LEU A 469 0.75 -24.14 -12.39
C LEU A 469 -0.60 -24.86 -12.51
N GLY A 470 -1.72 -24.14 -12.45
CA GLY A 470 -3.05 -24.71 -12.66
C GLY A 470 -3.22 -25.26 -14.08
N VAL A 471 -2.85 -24.47 -15.09
CA VAL A 471 -2.94 -24.88 -16.51
C VAL A 471 -2.03 -26.07 -16.83
N ILE A 472 -0.82 -26.12 -16.24
CA ILE A 472 0.11 -27.24 -16.43
C ILE A 472 -0.35 -28.48 -15.64
N GLY A 473 -0.91 -28.28 -14.45
CA GLY A 473 -1.38 -29.34 -13.56
C GLY A 473 -2.56 -30.11 -14.12
N ASP A 474 -3.46 -29.46 -14.87
CA ASP A 474 -4.62 -30.09 -15.51
C ASP A 474 -4.28 -30.75 -16.88
N SER A 475 -2.99 -30.81 -17.26
CA SER A 475 -2.60 -31.52 -18.48
C SER A 475 -2.52 -33.04 -18.25
N GLU A 476 -3.12 -33.82 -19.16
CA GLU A 476 -3.19 -35.30 -19.15
C GLU A 476 -1.83 -36.03 -19.03
N VAL A 477 -0.72 -35.30 -19.03
CA VAL A 477 0.63 -35.85 -18.86
C VAL A 477 0.91 -36.25 -17.40
N TRP A 478 0.13 -35.73 -16.44
CA TRP A 478 0.38 -35.90 -15.00
C TRP A 478 -0.71 -36.65 -14.21
N ASP A 479 -1.81 -37.04 -14.86
CA ASP A 479 -2.77 -38.05 -14.38
C ASP A 479 -2.37 -39.45 -14.87
#